data_AF-A0A936DY60-F1
#
_entry.id   AF-A0A936DY60-F1
#
_cell.length_a   1.000
_cell.length_b   1.000
_cell.length_c   1.000
_cell.angle_alpha   90.00
_cell.angle_beta   90.00
_cell.angle_gamma   90.00
#
_symmetry.space_group_name_H-M   'P 1'
#
loop_
_entity.id
_entity.type
_entity.pdbx_description
1 polymer ?
#
loop_
_entity_poly.entity_id
_entity_poly.type
_entity_poly.pdbx_seq_one_letter_code
_entity_poly.pdbx_strand_id
1 'polypeptide(L)'
;MEDSAADRICFLHLDESQKSVRLEKSGMQLDLGGITKGYAADAAMDVLVSRYLNRTVAAGGDIVVSESPPGENGWSITMVPLSTGGKSAGKQAVLLANAAVSTSGDAQQFVESAG
;
A
#
# COMPACT_ATOMS: atom_id res chain seq x y z
N MET A 1 26.61 26.78 0.88
CA MET A 1 26.01 26.60 2.21
C MET A 1 24.54 26.94 2.01
N GLU A 2 23.62 26.03 1.75
CA GLU A 2 23.52 24.59 2.04
C GLU A 2 23.16 23.79 0.79
N ASP A 3 23.80 22.62 0.66
CA ASP A 3 23.58 21.60 -0.36
C ASP A 3 22.48 20.66 0.18
N SER A 4 21.24 20.80 -0.30
CA SER A 4 20.15 19.90 0.08
C SER A 4 20.06 18.77 -0.95
N ALA A 5 20.36 17.55 -0.48
CA ALA A 5 20.38 16.32 -1.27
C ALA A 5 19.02 15.93 -1.93
N ALA A 6 17.99 16.76 -1.82
CA ALA A 6 16.66 16.55 -2.39
C ALA A 6 16.53 16.91 -3.88
N ASP A 7 17.46 17.69 -4.44
CA ASP A 7 17.39 18.17 -5.84
C ASP A 7 17.92 17.15 -6.88
N ARG A 8 18.24 15.92 -6.45
CA ARG A 8 18.90 14.93 -7.29
C ARG A 8 17.96 13.77 -7.60
N ILE A 9 17.43 13.81 -8.82
CA ILE A 9 16.64 12.78 -9.54
C ILE A 9 15.13 13.04 -9.51
N CYS A 10 14.68 14.11 -10.18
CA CYS A 10 13.31 14.18 -10.67
C CYS A 10 13.33 14.35 -12.20
N PHE A 11 13.27 13.23 -12.94
CA PHE A 11 13.15 13.21 -14.41
C PHE A 11 11.68 13.14 -14.87
N LEU A 12 10.78 13.60 -14.01
CA LEU A 12 9.34 13.53 -14.17
C LEU A 12 8.74 14.89 -13.84
N HIS A 13 8.02 15.47 -14.80
CA HIS A 13 7.29 16.71 -14.59
C HIS A 13 5.78 16.42 -14.60
N LEU A 14 5.09 16.85 -13.54
CA LEU A 14 3.64 16.77 -13.43
C LEU A 14 3.03 18.13 -13.79
N ASP A 15 2.08 18.14 -14.73
CA ASP A 15 1.21 19.29 -14.97
C ASP A 15 -0.17 18.97 -14.38
N GLU A 16 -0.44 19.50 -13.19
CA GLU A 16 -1.71 19.28 -12.49
C GLU A 16 -2.91 19.87 -13.24
N SER A 17 -2.71 20.99 -13.94
CA SER A 17 -3.78 21.68 -14.66
C SER A 17 -4.25 20.88 -15.87
N GLN A 18 -3.31 20.28 -16.60
CA GLN A 18 -3.56 19.44 -17.76
C GLN A 18 -3.73 17.96 -17.40
N LYS A 19 -3.52 17.59 -16.13
CA LYS A 19 -3.47 16.21 -15.64
C LYS A 19 -2.55 15.33 -16.51
N SER A 20 -1.36 15.85 -16.80
CA SER A 20 -0.40 15.19 -17.69
C SER A 20 0.96 15.01 -17.03
N VAL A 21 1.72 14.03 -17.51
CA VAL A 21 3.06 13.73 -17.02
C VAL A 21 4.02 13.71 -18.20
N ARG A 22 5.18 14.35 -18.03
CA ARG A 22 6.29 14.31 -18.99
C ARG A 22 7.49 13.60 -18.38
N LEU A 23 8.03 12.63 -19.10
CA LEU A 23 9.30 11.95 -18.75
C LEU A 23 10.43 12.65 -19.50
N GLU A 24 11.45 13.09 -18.77
CA GLU A 24 12.52 13.92 -19.34
C GLU A 24 13.64 13.10 -19.97
N LYS A 25 13.70 11.80 -19.67
CA LYS A 25 14.72 10.88 -20.18
C LYS A 25 14.17 9.96 -21.26
N SER A 26 14.85 9.93 -22.40
CA SER A 26 14.58 8.95 -23.45
C SER A 26 14.74 7.52 -22.90
N GLY A 27 13.78 6.65 -23.20
CA GLY A 27 13.75 5.26 -22.73
C GLY A 27 13.29 5.07 -21.27
N MET A 28 12.95 6.14 -20.54
CA MET A 28 12.38 6.04 -19.20
C MET A 28 10.97 5.43 -19.25
N GLN A 29 10.66 4.57 -18.28
CA GLN A 29 9.36 3.93 -18.11
C GLN A 29 8.86 4.15 -16.68
N LEU A 30 7.54 4.14 -16.51
CA LEU A 30 6.89 4.18 -15.20
C LEU A 30 6.43 2.78 -14.83
N ASP A 31 6.77 2.36 -13.62
CA ASP A 31 6.23 1.15 -13.00
C ASP A 31 5.44 1.57 -11.76
N LEU A 32 4.14 1.28 -11.77
CA LEU A 32 3.22 1.59 -10.68
C LEU A 32 2.88 0.34 -9.84
N GLY A 33 3.55 -0.79 -10.09
CA GLY A 33 3.27 -2.08 -9.45
C GLY A 33 3.29 -2.01 -7.92
N GLY A 34 4.15 -1.17 -7.35
CA GLY A 34 4.27 -0.97 -5.90
C GLY A 34 3.13 -0.17 -5.25
N ILE A 35 2.33 0.57 -6.02
CA ILE A 35 1.27 1.45 -5.47
C ILE A 35 -0.13 1.16 -6.00
N THR A 36 -0.23 0.40 -7.11
CA THR A 36 -1.50 0.21 -7.84
C THR A 36 -2.56 -0.48 -6.99
N LYS A 37 -2.16 -1.46 -6.17
CA LYS A 37 -3.09 -2.23 -5.34
C LYS A 37 -3.69 -1.40 -4.21
N GLY A 38 -2.86 -0.62 -3.50
CA GLY A 38 -3.32 0.35 -2.52
C GLY A 38 -4.31 1.36 -3.12
N TYR A 39 -3.97 1.96 -4.27
CA TYR A 39 -4.86 2.89 -4.96
C TYR A 39 -6.21 2.26 -5.36
N ALA A 40 -6.18 1.03 -5.87
CA ALA A 40 -7.41 0.31 -6.21
C ALA A 40 -8.26 0.00 -4.97
N ALA A 41 -7.63 -0.32 -3.84
CA ALA A 41 -8.32 -0.55 -2.57
C ALA A 41 -8.98 0.73 -2.04
N ASP A 42 -8.29 1.86 -2.11
CA ASP A 42 -8.83 3.18 -1.74
C ASP A 42 -10.03 3.55 -2.61
N ALA A 43 -9.89 3.45 -3.94
CA ALA A 43 -10.96 3.77 -4.88
C ALA A 43 -12.20 2.87 -4.67
N ALA A 44 -12.01 1.59 -4.34
CA ALA A 44 -13.11 0.70 -3.99
C ALA A 44 -13.76 1.10 -2.65
N MET A 45 -12.97 1.52 -1.66
CA MET A 45 -13.49 1.99 -0.38
C MET A 45 -14.36 3.24 -0.54
N ASP A 46 -13.94 4.21 -1.36
CA ASP A 46 -14.72 5.42 -1.63
C ASP A 46 -16.12 5.11 -2.17
N VAL A 47 -16.22 4.12 -3.07
CA VAL A 47 -17.51 3.64 -3.60
C VAL A 47 -18.36 2.97 -2.52
N LEU A 48 -17.77 2.26 -1.58
CA LEU A 48 -18.50 1.59 -0.50
C LEU A 48 -18.98 2.58 0.57
N VAL A 49 -18.13 3.53 0.96
CA VAL A 49 -18.45 4.58 1.93
C VAL A 49 -19.55 5.50 1.39
N SER A 50 -19.50 5.88 0.10
CA SER A 50 -20.57 6.67 -0.53
C SER A 50 -21.93 5.97 -0.56
N ARG A 51 -21.97 4.65 -0.31
CA ARG A 51 -23.20 3.85 -0.19
C ARG A 51 -23.56 3.53 1.27
N TYR A 52 -22.92 4.21 2.23
CA TYR A 52 -23.11 4.03 3.68
C TYR A 52 -22.83 2.59 4.16
N LEU A 53 -21.83 1.93 3.57
CA LEU A 53 -21.46 0.56 3.93
C LEU A 53 -20.13 0.54 4.69
N ASN A 54 -20.17 0.17 5.98
CA ASN A 54 -18.94 -0.10 6.75
C ASN A 54 -18.32 -1.42 6.30
N ARG A 55 -17.13 -1.36 5.69
CA ARG A 55 -16.52 -2.49 4.99
C ARG A 55 -15.00 -2.50 5.13
N THR A 56 -14.42 -3.62 4.71
CA THR A 56 -12.99 -3.77 4.47
C THR A 56 -12.78 -4.12 3.01
N VAL A 57 -11.68 -3.63 2.45
CA VAL A 57 -11.22 -3.98 1.11
C VAL A 57 -9.81 -4.54 1.26
N ALA A 58 -9.54 -5.69 0.63
CA ALA A 58 -8.22 -6.31 0.62
C ALA A 58 -7.77 -6.54 -0.83
N ALA A 59 -6.61 -6.00 -1.19
CA ALA A 59 -6.01 -6.09 -2.51
C ALA A 59 -4.55 -6.56 -2.38
N GLY A 60 -4.34 -7.89 -2.34
CA GLY A 60 -2.99 -8.48 -2.45
C GLY A 60 -1.98 -7.98 -1.42
N GLY A 61 -2.39 -7.87 -0.15
CA GLY A 61 -1.57 -7.40 0.98
C GLY A 61 -1.89 -5.97 1.43
N ASP A 62 -2.52 -5.17 0.58
CA ASP A 62 -3.06 -3.86 0.95
C ASP A 62 -4.47 -4.02 1.51
N ILE A 63 -4.74 -3.48 2.70
CA ILE A 63 -6.03 -3.53 3.36
C ILE A 63 -6.46 -2.11 3.71
N VAL A 64 -7.68 -1.75 3.33
CA VAL A 64 -8.33 -0.48 3.71
C VAL A 64 -9.58 -0.81 4.50
N VAL A 65 -9.81 -0.12 5.61
CA VAL A 65 -10.98 -0.31 6.47
C VAL A 65 -11.71 1.01 6.69
N SER A 66 -13.04 0.95 6.66
CA SER A 66 -13.91 2.08 6.99
C SER A 66 -14.01 2.28 8.52
N GLU A 67 -15.02 3.01 8.97
CA GLU A 67 -15.41 3.11 10.37
C GLU A 67 -15.53 1.74 11.04
N SER A 68 -15.37 1.73 12.36
CA SER A 68 -15.45 0.51 13.17
C SER A 68 -16.76 -0.25 12.93
N PRO A 69 -16.72 -1.60 12.96
CA PRO A 69 -17.94 -2.40 12.96
C PRO A 69 -18.84 -2.03 14.17
N PRO A 70 -20.17 -2.18 14.05
CA PRO A 70 -21.08 -1.91 15.16
C PRO A 70 -20.71 -2.73 16.40
N GLY A 71 -20.51 -2.05 17.53
CA GLY A 71 -20.17 -2.68 18.82
C GLY A 71 -18.69 -3.04 18.99
N GLU A 72 -17.84 -2.75 18.01
CA GLU A 72 -16.40 -3.03 18.04
C GLU A 72 -15.59 -1.72 18.06
N ASN A 73 -14.39 -1.78 18.64
CA ASN A 73 -13.47 -0.63 18.67
C ASN A 73 -12.74 -0.42 17.34
N GLY A 74 -12.77 -1.40 16.44
CA GLY A 74 -12.13 -1.34 15.12
C GLY A 74 -12.07 -2.71 14.46
N TRP A 75 -11.62 -2.73 13.22
CA TRP A 75 -11.34 -3.95 12.46
C TRP A 75 -10.03 -4.58 12.95
N SER A 76 -10.07 -5.84 13.37
CA SER A 76 -8.88 -6.58 13.79
C SER A 76 -8.14 -7.14 12.58
N ILE A 77 -6.98 -6.57 12.29
CA ILE A 77 -6.09 -7.01 11.20
C ILE A 77 -4.92 -7.77 11.81
N THR A 78 -4.81 -9.06 11.49
CA THR A 78 -3.73 -9.92 11.98
C THR A 78 -2.62 -10.03 10.94
N MET A 79 -1.40 -9.71 11.33
CA MET A 79 -0.19 -9.87 10.53
C MET A 79 0.55 -11.13 10.97
N VAL A 80 1.05 -11.86 9.97
CA VAL A 80 1.90 -13.05 10.20
C VAL A 80 3.36 -12.61 10.12
N PRO A 81 4.13 -12.67 11.20
CA PRO A 81 5.55 -12.35 11.14
C PRO A 81 6.30 -13.33 10.24
N LEU A 82 7.28 -12.82 9.48
CA LEU A 82 8.26 -13.67 8.82
C LEU A 82 9.13 -14.33 9.89
N SER A 83 9.09 -15.66 9.99
CA SER A 83 9.92 -16.41 10.94
C SER A 83 11.38 -16.39 10.48
N THR A 84 12.17 -15.46 10.99
CA THR A 84 13.63 -15.50 10.86
C THR A 84 14.21 -16.27 12.04
N GLY A 85 14.60 -17.53 11.85
CA GLY A 85 15.44 -18.27 12.80
C GLY A 85 14.74 -19.22 13.78
N GLY A 86 13.61 -19.85 13.40
CA GLY A 86 13.08 -21.02 14.11
C GLY A 86 12.28 -20.74 15.39
N LYS A 87 12.08 -19.47 15.76
CA LYS A 87 11.09 -19.07 16.77
C LYS A 87 9.95 -18.35 16.07
N SER A 88 8.76 -18.95 16.12
CA SER A 88 7.54 -18.32 15.61
C SER A 88 7.28 -17.05 16.42
N ALA A 89 7.53 -15.88 15.84
CA ALA A 89 7.03 -14.63 16.42
C ALA A 89 5.50 -14.72 16.41
N GLY A 90 4.88 -14.55 17.58
CA GLY A 90 3.43 -14.68 17.73
C GLY A 90 2.69 -13.76 16.76
N LYS A 91 1.50 -14.20 16.32
CA LYS A 91 0.61 -13.38 15.49
C LYS A 91 0.39 -12.02 16.17
N GLN A 92 0.64 -10.93 15.44
CA GLN A 92 0.38 -9.57 15.92
C GLN A 92 -0.90 -9.07 15.27
N ALA A 93 -1.82 -8.52 16.07
CA ALA A 93 -3.04 -7.91 15.57
C ALA A 93 -3.04 -6.42 15.89
N VAL A 94 -3.56 -5.63 14.95
CA VAL A 94 -3.82 -4.20 15.12
C VAL A 94 -5.31 -3.95 14.91
N LEU A 95 -5.88 -3.03 15.69
CA LEU A 95 -7.26 -2.56 15.51
C LEU A 95 -7.22 -1.28 14.67
N LEU A 96 -7.94 -1.28 13.56
CA LEU A 96 -7.98 -0.16 12.61
C LEU A 96 -9.41 0.34 12.42
N ALA A 97 -9.56 1.66 12.27
CA ALA A 97 -10.81 2.30 11.86
C ALA A 97 -10.45 3.51 10.99
N ASN A 98 -11.12 3.67 9.86
CA ASN A 98 -10.82 4.71 8.86
C ASN A 98 -9.32 4.77 8.51
N ALA A 99 -8.73 3.61 8.24
CA ALA A 99 -7.29 3.47 8.08
C ALA A 99 -6.95 2.38 7.06
N ALA A 100 -5.71 2.40 6.59
CA ALA A 100 -5.16 1.40 5.70
C ALA A 100 -3.87 0.80 6.29
N VAL A 101 -3.58 -0.44 5.90
CA VAL A 101 -2.32 -1.12 6.19
C VAL A 101 -1.84 -1.84 4.94
N SER A 102 -0.55 -1.69 4.65
CA SER A 102 0.13 -2.36 3.55
C SER A 102 1.32 -3.11 4.11
N THR A 103 1.52 -4.35 3.64
CA THR A 103 2.69 -5.15 4.01
C THR A 103 3.49 -5.50 2.76
N SER A 104 4.76 -5.07 2.72
CA SER A 104 5.73 -5.51 1.72
C SER A 104 6.60 -6.63 2.29
N GLY A 105 6.80 -7.70 1.51
CA GLY A 105 7.66 -8.81 1.90
C GLY A 105 7.90 -9.78 0.74
N ASP A 106 8.95 -10.60 0.86
CA ASP A 106 9.38 -11.59 -0.12
C ASP A 106 8.62 -12.91 -0.04
N ALA A 107 7.90 -13.18 1.05
CA ALA A 107 7.14 -14.42 1.24
C ALA A 107 6.07 -14.70 0.17
N GLN A 108 5.60 -13.69 -0.56
CA GLN A 108 4.53 -13.83 -1.57
C GLN A 108 5.05 -13.78 -3.02
N GLN A 109 6.26 -13.25 -3.24
CA GLN A 109 6.87 -13.09 -4.57
C GLN A 109 8.39 -13.33 -4.43
N PHE A 110 8.80 -14.59 -4.57
CA PHE A 110 10.21 -14.97 -4.59
C PHE A 110 10.49 -15.95 -5.74
N VAL A 111 11.75 -16.00 -6.17
CA VAL A 111 12.24 -16.99 -7.13
C VAL A 111 13.17 -17.93 -6.38
N GLU A 112 12.87 -19.22 -6.39
CA GLU A 112 13.78 -20.26 -5.93
C GLU A 112 14.53 -20.81 -7.14
N SER A 113 15.85 -20.63 -7.15
CA SER A 113 16.72 -21.23 -8.18
C SER A 113 17.56 -22.30 -7.53
N ALA A 114 17.19 -23.56 -7.75
CA ALA A 114 18.11 -24.67 -7.54
C ALA A 114 19.19 -24.60 -8.63
N GLY A 115 20.46 -24.61 -8.23
CA GLY A 115 21.56 -24.88 -9.16
C GLY A 115 21.49 -26.31 -9.68
#